data_AF-A0A8C4SPH5-F1
#
_entry.id   AF-A0A8C4SPH5-F1
#
_cell.length_a   1.000
_cell.length_b   1.000
_cell.length_c   1.000
_cell.angle_alpha   90.00
_cell.angle_beta   90.00
_cell.angle_gamma   90.00
#
_symmetry.space_group_name_H-M   'P 1'
#
loop_
_entity.id
_entity.type
_entity.pdbx_description
1 polymer ?
#
loop_
_entity_poly.entity_id
_entity_poly.type
_entity_poly.pdbx_seq_one_letter_code
_entity_poly.pdbx_strand_id
1 'polypeptide(L)'
;MFQQKLDETTQLLRELQGAQNERLGVKPPPSIICLLAPSSREIQLAEKVTENLKLMASQVAPGDITSIHGIRKALAITVPLGMQMEPNLDLTTGESGKAHPNATK
;
A
#
# COMPACT_ATOMS: atom_id res chain seq x y z
N MET A 1 -18.14 -11.95 0.24
CA MET A 1 -17.10 -12.32 1.22
C MET A 1 -15.83 -11.49 1.05
N PHE A 2 -15.21 -11.43 -0.15
CA PHE A 2 -13.97 -10.66 -0.36
C PHE A 2 -14.12 -9.15 -0.05
N GLN A 3 -15.18 -8.51 -0.56
CA GLN A 3 -15.46 -7.08 -0.28
C GLN A 3 -15.63 -6.80 1.22
N GLN A 4 -16.37 -7.64 1.93
CA GLN A 4 -16.55 -7.48 3.38
C GLN A 4 -15.20 -7.52 4.12
N LYS A 5 -14.26 -8.35 3.67
CA LYS A 5 -12.91 -8.43 4.24
C LYS A 5 -12.06 -7.20 3.91
N LEU A 6 -12.22 -6.61 2.73
CA LEU A 6 -11.64 -5.29 2.39
C LEU A 6 -12.16 -4.21 3.35
N ASP A 7 -13.48 -4.17 3.56
CA ASP A 7 -14.10 -3.15 4.40
C ASP A 7 -13.64 -3.29 5.85
N GLU A 8 -13.59 -4.53 6.37
CA GLU A 8 -13.02 -4.83 7.69
C GLU A 8 -11.56 -4.38 7.79
N THR A 9 -10.73 -4.70 6.80
CA THR A 9 -9.31 -4.35 6.81
C THR A 9 -9.10 -2.84 6.74
N THR A 10 -9.93 -2.13 5.97
CA THR A 10 -9.91 -0.67 5.90
C THR A 10 -10.28 -0.04 7.24
N GLN A 11 -11.24 -0.63 7.96
CA GLN A 11 -11.60 -0.19 9.30
C GLN A 11 -10.46 -0.42 10.31
N LEU A 12 -9.83 -1.60 10.28
CA LEU A 12 -8.67 -1.88 11.14
C LEU A 12 -7.49 -0.94 10.88
N LEU A 13 -7.25 -0.55 9.62
CA LEU A 13 -6.23 0.45 9.27
C LEU A 13 -6.54 1.84 9.87
N ARG A 14 -7.80 2.26 9.86
CA ARG A 14 -8.22 3.52 10.51
C ARG A 14 -8.02 3.47 12.03
N GLU A 15 -8.35 2.35 12.65
CA GLU A 15 -8.15 2.14 14.09
C GLU A 15 -6.66 2.10 14.45
N LEU A 16 -5.84 1.43 13.64
CA LEU A 16 -4.39 1.39 13.82
C LEU A 16 -3.78 2.81 13.72
N GLN A 17 -4.20 3.59 12.71
CA GLN A 17 -3.80 4.98 12.58
C GLN A 17 -4.24 5.81 13.79
N GLY A 18 -5.45 5.60 14.29
CA GLY A 18 -5.95 6.23 15.52
C GLY A 18 -5.02 5.95 16.71
N ALA A 19 -4.71 4.68 16.97
CA ALA A 19 -3.82 4.29 18.06
C ALA A 19 -2.38 4.83 17.90
N GLN A 20 -1.87 4.86 16.67
CA GLN A 20 -0.58 5.49 16.36
C GLN A 20 -0.60 6.99 16.62
N ASN A 21 -1.68 7.69 16.26
CA ASN A 21 -1.86 9.12 16.51
C ASN A 21 -2.01 9.44 18.00
N GLU A 22 -2.66 8.58 18.79
CA GLU A 22 -2.72 8.73 20.24
C GLU A 22 -1.31 8.71 20.86
N ARG A 23 -0.41 7.87 20.34
CA ARG A 23 0.97 7.76 20.83
C ARG A 23 1.92 8.82 20.26
N LEU A 24 1.86 9.07 18.95
CA LEU A 24 2.81 9.92 18.22
C LEU A 24 2.33 11.37 18.06
N GLY A 25 1.02 11.61 18.17
CA GLY A 25 0.42 12.93 18.05
C GLY A 25 0.55 13.80 19.32
N VAL A 26 1.06 13.24 20.41
CA VAL A 26 1.45 14.02 21.60
C VAL A 26 2.64 14.93 21.29
N LYS A 27 2.95 15.86 22.20
CA LYS A 27 4.08 16.80 22.04
C LYS A 27 5.34 16.03 21.62
N PRO A 28 6.00 16.41 20.50
CA PRO A 28 7.18 15.71 20.01
C PRO A 28 8.28 15.63 21.08
N PRO A 29 8.91 14.45 21.27
CA PRO A 29 9.99 14.32 22.23
C PRO A 29 11.24 15.09 21.77
N PRO A 30 12.15 15.47 22.71
CA PRO A 30 13.38 16.20 22.39
C PRO A 30 14.30 15.48 21.39
N SER A 31 14.20 14.16 21.29
CA SER A 31 14.93 13.34 20.32
C SER A 31 14.11 12.11 19.94
N ILE A 32 14.30 11.63 18.71
CA ILE A 32 13.60 10.45 18.17
C ILE A 32 13.95 9.16 18.93
N ILE A 33 15.12 9.09 19.56
CA ILE A 33 15.51 7.95 20.39
C ILE A 33 14.62 7.77 21.62
N CYS A 34 13.91 8.84 22.02
CA CYS A 34 12.97 8.84 23.13
C CYS A 34 11.53 8.57 22.69
N LEU A 35 11.30 8.04 21.49
CA LEU A 35 9.97 7.64 21.06
C LEU A 35 9.44 6.50 21.95
N LEU A 36 8.18 6.63 22.35
CA LEU A 36 7.48 5.56 23.04
C LEU A 36 7.36 4.36 22.11
N ALA A 37 7.57 3.15 22.64
CA ALA A 37 7.36 1.92 21.91
C ALA A 37 5.88 1.78 21.48
N PRO A 38 5.58 1.01 20.42
CA PRO A 38 4.21 0.69 20.04
C PRO A 38 3.43 0.09 21.21
N SER A 39 2.20 0.53 21.37
CA SER A 39 1.26 -0.02 22.36
C SER A 39 0.81 -1.44 21.97
N SER A 40 0.36 -2.23 22.95
CA SER A 40 -0.21 -3.55 22.69
C SER A 40 -1.40 -3.51 21.73
N ARG A 41 -2.19 -2.43 21.77
CA ARG A 41 -3.30 -2.20 20.83
C ARG A 41 -2.78 -2.00 19.40
N GLU A 42 -1.75 -1.19 19.20
CA GLU A 42 -1.11 -1.00 17.89
C GLU A 42 -0.59 -2.33 17.33
N ILE A 43 0.08 -3.13 18.17
CA ILE A 43 0.64 -4.43 17.76
C ILE A 43 -0.48 -5.38 17.29
N GLN A 44 -1.53 -5.55 18.08
CA GLN A 44 -2.65 -6.44 17.75
C GLN A 44 -3.40 -6.00 16.48
N LEU A 45 -3.62 -4.69 16.31
CA LEU A 45 -4.25 -4.16 15.11
C LEU A 45 -3.36 -4.39 13.88
N ALA A 46 -2.05 -4.19 13.99
CA ALA A 46 -1.11 -4.43 12.90
C ALA A 46 -1.01 -5.91 12.51
N GLU A 47 -1.02 -6.82 13.48
CA GLU A 47 -1.09 -8.27 13.24
C GLU A 47 -2.35 -8.63 12.46
N LYS A 48 -3.52 -8.16 12.92
CA LYS A 48 -4.80 -8.46 12.27
C LYS A 48 -4.89 -7.89 10.85
N VAL A 49 -4.40 -6.67 10.62
CA VAL A 49 -4.27 -6.09 9.27
C VAL A 49 -3.39 -6.98 8.39
N THR A 50 -2.24 -7.42 8.89
CA THR A 50 -1.29 -8.25 8.16
C THR A 50 -1.90 -9.60 7.78
N GLU A 51 -2.57 -10.27 8.72
CA GLU A 51 -3.25 -11.54 8.47
C GLU A 51 -4.34 -11.42 7.41
N ASN A 52 -5.16 -10.36 7.49
CA ASN A 52 -6.21 -10.12 6.52
C ASN A 52 -5.63 -9.88 5.12
N LEU A 53 -4.62 -9.00 5.00
CA LEU A 53 -3.97 -8.72 3.72
C LEU A 53 -3.33 -9.97 3.14
N LYS A 54 -2.69 -10.81 3.96
CA LYS A 54 -2.12 -12.09 3.53
C LYS A 54 -3.19 -13.04 2.98
N LEU A 55 -4.30 -13.19 3.71
CA LEU A 55 -5.42 -14.03 3.28
C LEU A 55 -6.00 -13.54 1.95
N MET A 56 -6.16 -12.23 1.80
CA MET A 56 -6.70 -11.62 0.59
C MET A 56 -5.76 -11.76 -0.60
N ALA A 57 -4.48 -11.48 -0.41
CA ALA A 57 -3.46 -11.62 -1.45
C ALA A 57 -3.29 -13.07 -1.92
N SER A 58 -3.51 -14.05 -1.04
CA SER A 58 -3.45 -15.48 -1.42
C SER A 58 -4.58 -15.95 -2.33
N GLN A 59 -5.67 -15.17 -2.46
CA GLN A 59 -6.84 -15.54 -3.28
C GLN A 59 -6.75 -15.04 -4.73
N VAL A 60 -5.71 -14.28 -5.07
CA VAL A 60 -5.50 -13.70 -6.40
C VAL A 60 -4.10 -14.02 -6.90
N ALA A 61 -3.86 -13.89 -8.21
CA ALA A 61 -2.52 -14.08 -8.74
C ALA A 61 -1.63 -12.88 -8.34
N PRO A 62 -0.32 -13.05 -8.13
CA PRO A 62 0.58 -11.94 -7.84
C PRO A 62 0.53 -10.82 -8.90
N GLY A 63 0.29 -11.18 -10.16
CA GLY A 63 0.14 -10.24 -11.28
C GLY A 63 -1.11 -9.36 -11.20
N ASP A 64 -2.12 -9.75 -10.39
CA ASP A 64 -3.33 -8.96 -10.18
C ASP A 64 -3.09 -7.81 -9.16
N ILE A 65 -2.02 -7.90 -8.35
CA ILE A 65 -1.71 -6.94 -7.28
C ILE A 65 -0.46 -6.11 -7.59
N THR A 66 0.51 -6.68 -8.32
CA THR A 66 1.78 -6.00 -8.60
C THR A 66 2.28 -6.28 -10.02
N SER A 67 3.18 -5.42 -10.51
CA SER A 67 3.77 -5.56 -11.84
C SER A 67 4.79 -6.69 -11.91
N ILE A 68 5.14 -7.14 -13.12
CA ILE A 68 6.24 -8.10 -13.35
C ILE A 68 7.56 -7.59 -12.75
N HIS A 69 7.80 -6.28 -12.76
CA HIS A 69 8.94 -5.68 -12.07
C HIS A 69 8.87 -5.93 -10.55
N GLY A 70 7.72 -5.69 -9.93
CA GLY A 70 7.49 -5.95 -8.50
C GLY A 70 7.70 -7.43 -8.13
N ILE A 71 7.16 -8.35 -8.93
CA ILE A 71 7.33 -9.80 -8.74
C ILE A 71 8.81 -10.18 -8.79
N ARG A 72 9.54 -9.74 -9.83
CA ARG A 72 10.98 -10.02 -9.95
C ARG A 72 11.78 -9.49 -8.76
N LYS A 73 11.48 -8.26 -8.33
CA LYS A 73 12.12 -7.65 -7.16
C LYS A 73 11.87 -8.47 -5.89
N ALA A 74 10.63 -8.93 -5.67
CA ALA A 74 10.28 -9.76 -4.51
C ALA A 74 11.00 -11.13 -4.53
N LEU A 75 11.28 -11.67 -5.71
CA LEU A 75 12.06 -12.90 -5.91
C LEU A 75 13.58 -12.67 -5.95
N ALA A 76 14.06 -11.45 -5.65
CA ALA A 76 15.47 -11.05 -5.74
C ALA A 76 16.10 -11.25 -7.13
N ILE A 77 15.31 -11.18 -8.21
CA ILE A 77 15.77 -11.26 -9.59
C ILE A 77 16.17 -9.85 -10.07
N THR A 78 17.46 -9.64 -10.35
CA THR A 78 17.97 -8.40 -10.93
C THR A 78 17.92 -8.45 -12.45
N VAL A 79 17.47 -7.35 -13.06
CA VAL A 79 17.45 -7.18 -14.52
C VAL A 79 18.55 -6.21 -14.88
N PRO A 80 19.49 -6.57 -15.79
CA PRO A 80 20.53 -5.66 -16.24
C PRO A 80 19.96 -4.33 -16.71
N LEU A 81 20.65 -3.23 -16.37
CA LEU A 81 20.24 -1.84 -16.63
C LEU A 81 19.84 -1.59 -18.10
N GLY A 82 20.46 -2.27 -19.07
CA GLY A 82 20.16 -2.14 -20.50
C GLY A 82 18.87 -2.82 -20.97
N MET A 83 18.16 -3.51 -20.10
CA MET A 83 16.93 -4.26 -20.43
C MET A 83 15.74 -3.80 -19.57
N GLN A 84 15.90 -2.71 -18.81
CA GLN A 84 14.81 -2.12 -18.03
C GLN A 84 13.93 -1.29 -18.97
N MET A 85 12.76 -1.83 -19.31
CA MET A 85 11.63 -1.00 -19.74
C MET A 85 11.11 -0.29 -18.49
N GLU A 86 11.04 1.04 -18.53
CA GLU A 86 10.58 1.87 -17.41
C GLU A 86 9.25 1.34 -16.84
N PRO A 87 9.15 1.14 -15.51
CA PRO A 87 7.92 0.70 -14.89
C PRO A 87 6.93 1.87 -14.85
N ASN A 88 6.12 2.01 -15.90
CA ASN A 88 5.04 2.99 -15.90
C ASN A 88 3.91 2.48 -14.99
N LEU A 89 4.07 2.65 -13.68
CA LEU A 89 2.99 2.54 -12.70
C LEU A 89 2.26 3.88 -12.66
N ASP A 90 1.42 4.15 -13.67
CA ASP A 90 0.50 5.29 -13.63
C ASP A 90 -0.65 4.97 -12.67
N LEU A 91 -0.59 5.54 -11.47
CA LEU A 91 -1.63 5.43 -10.45
C LEU A 91 -2.62 6.62 -10.50
N THR A 92 -2.60 7.45 -11.55
CA THR A 92 -3.45 8.65 -11.67
C THR A 92 -4.41 8.67 -12.88
N THR A 93 -4.69 7.55 -13.56
CA THR A 93 -5.70 7.56 -14.65
C THR A 93 -7.14 7.63 -14.13
N GLY A 94 -7.52 8.81 -13.68
CA GLY A 94 -8.89 9.32 -13.60
C GLY A 94 -9.05 10.50 -14.55
N GLU A 95 -8.65 10.37 -15.83
CA GLU A 95 -9.01 11.34 -16.85
C GLU A 95 -10.25 10.88 -17.61
N SER A 96 -11.38 11.47 -17.19
CA SER A 96 -12.63 11.54 -17.92
C SER A 96 -12.37 12.01 -19.35
N GLY A 97 -12.92 11.29 -20.32
CA GLY A 97 -12.71 11.58 -21.73
C GLY A 97 -13.12 12.99 -22.13
N LYS A 98 -12.29 13.63 -22.94
CA LYS A 98 -12.75 14.44 -24.07
C LYS A 98 -11.83 14.22 -25.26
N ALA A 99 -12.37 13.52 -26.26
CA ALA A 99 -11.94 13.69 -27.63
C ALA A 99 -12.13 15.17 -28.01
N HIS A 100 -11.11 15.80 -28.60
CA HIS A 100 -11.32 17.03 -29.37
C HIS A 100 -10.52 16.96 -30.68
N PRO A 101 -11.11 17.45 -31.79
CA PRO A 101 -10.90 16.92 -33.12
C PRO A 101 -9.82 17.67 -33.91
N ASN A 102 -9.42 17.00 -34.98
CA ASN A 102 -8.72 17.50 -36.16
C ASN A 102 -9.28 18.87 -36.64
N ALA A 103 -8.41 19.86 -36.81
CA ALA A 103 -8.67 21.03 -37.64
C ALA A 103 -7.35 21.58 -38.24
N THR A 104 -7.22 21.27 -39.53
CA THR A 104 -6.58 22.00 -40.63
C THR A 104 -6.09 23.42 -40.36
N LYS A 105 -4.84 23.70 -40.73
CA LYS A 105 -4.52 24.79 -41.66
C LYS A 105 -3.28 24.47 -42.49
#